data_AF-A0A533YGM7-F1
#
_entry.id   AF-A0A533YGM7-F1
#
_cell.length_a   1.000
_cell.length_b   1.000
_cell.length_c   1.000
_cell.angle_alpha   90.00
_cell.angle_beta   90.00
_cell.angle_gamma   90.00
#
_symmetry.space_group_name_H-M   'P 1'
#
loop_
_entity.id
_entity.type
_entity.pdbx_description
1 polymer ?
#
loop_
_entity_poly.entity_id
_entity_poly.type
_entity_poly.pdbx_seq_one_letter_code
_entity_poly.pdbx_strand_id
1 'polypeptide(L)' 'MSVFYLLVKAGLAWWYRHYAPGDTVLAGLEKEARDAKQRLWADPDPVPPWEWRKFQEGVSPQ' A
#
# COMPACT_ATOMS: atom_id res chain seq x y z
N MET A 1 12.29 3.30 -15.54
CA MET A 1 11.98 2.85 -14.16
C MET A 1 10.94 3.78 -13.59
N SER A 2 9.73 3.28 -13.28
CA SER A 2 8.64 4.12 -12.78
C SER A 2 8.86 4.48 -11.30
N VAL A 3 8.67 5.75 -10.94
CA VAL A 3 8.86 6.28 -9.57
C VAL A 3 8.05 5.50 -8.53
N PHE A 4 6.92 4.92 -8.95
CA PHE A 4 6.06 4.09 -8.11
C PHE A 4 6.78 2.90 -7.49
N TYR A 5 7.66 2.25 -8.25
CA TYR A 5 8.42 1.09 -7.80
C TYR A 5 9.39 1.45 -6.66
N LEU A 6 10.02 2.62 -6.74
CA LEU A 6 10.94 3.12 -5.72
C LEU A 6 10.19 3.47 -4.43
N LEU A 7 8.98 4.03 -4.54
CA LEU A 7 8.16 4.38 -3.39
C LEU A 7 7.66 3.14 -2.61
N VAL A 8 7.24 2.08 -3.32
CA VAL A 8 6.84 0.82 -2.69
C VAL A 8 8.04 0.14 -2.03
N LYS A 9 9.19 0.10 -2.71
CA LYS A 9 10.44 -0.43 -2.13
C LYS A 9 10.89 0.35 -0.89
N ALA A 10 10.69 1.66 -0.88
CA ALA A 10 11.02 2.51 0.28
C ALA A 10 10.00 2.40 1.43
N GLY A 11 8.94 1.59 1.29
CA GLY A 11 7.85 1.48 2.26
C GLY A 11 7.02 2.77 2.38
N LEU A 12 7.06 3.63 1.37
CA LEU A 12 6.36 4.92 1.33
C LEU A 12 5.04 4.86 0.55
N ALA A 13 4.86 3.82 -0.25
CA ALA A 13 3.64 3.62 -1.04
C ALA A 13 3.17 2.17 -0.97
N TRP A 14 1.88 2.00 -1.24
CA TRP A 14 1.20 0.73 -1.26
C TRP A 14 1.19 0.10 -2.65
N TRP A 15 1.29 -1.22 -2.73
CA TRP A 15 1.15 -1.96 -3.98
C TRP A 15 -0.31 -1.92 -4.46
N TYR A 16 -0.57 -1.16 -5.51
CA TYR A 16 -1.89 -1.08 -6.10
C TYR A 16 -2.09 -2.15 -7.18
N ARG A 17 -2.82 -3.23 -6.82
CA ARG A 17 -3.11 -4.36 -7.72
C ARG A 17 -3.78 -3.93 -9.03
N HIS A 18 -4.45 -2.78 -9.05
CA HIS A 18 -5.09 -2.25 -10.26
C HIS A 18 -4.08 -1.77 -11.31
N TYR A 19 -2.91 -1.28 -10.89
CA TYR A 19 -1.87 -0.81 -11.80
C TYR A 19 -0.91 -1.93 -12.21
N ALA A 20 -0.68 -2.89 -11.32
CA ALA A 20 0.30 -3.97 -11.51
C ALA A 20 -0.23 -5.27 -10.91
N PRO A 21 -1.25 -5.91 -11.52
CA PRO A 21 -1.89 -7.12 -10.98
C PRO A 21 -0.98 -8.36 -11.02
N GLY A 22 0.04 -8.37 -11.89
CA GLY A 22 0.93 -9.52 -12.11
C GLY A 22 2.33 -9.39 -11.49
N ASP A 23 2.61 -8.31 -10.77
CA ASP A 23 3.97 -8.03 -10.26
C ASP A 23 4.21 -8.69 -8.90
N THR A 24 4.72 -9.92 -8.93
CA THR A 24 5.22 -10.64 -7.74
C THR A 24 6.36 -9.89 -7.03
N VAL A 25 7.08 -9.03 -7.75
CA VAL A 25 8.13 -8.19 -7.18
C VAL A 25 7.55 -7.17 -6.20
N LEU A 26 6.41 -6.55 -6.51
CA LEU A 26 5.75 -5.61 -5.61
C LEU A 26 5.23 -6.29 -4.35
N ALA A 27 4.72 -7.53 -4.48
CA ALA A 27 4.31 -8.33 -3.33
C ALA A 27 5.51 -8.66 -2.40
N GLY A 28 6.68 -8.96 -2.97
CA GLY A 28 7.91 -9.16 -2.20
C GLY A 28 8.37 -7.89 -1.49
N LEU A 29 8.36 -6.76 -2.20
CA LEU A 29 8.75 -5.46 -1.66
C LEU A 29 7.81 -4.97 -0.55
N GLU A 30 6.49 -5.16 -0.71
CA GLU A 30 5.51 -4.87 0.33
C GLU A 30 5.77 -5.70 1.59
N LYS A 31 6.06 -7.00 1.41
CA LYS A 31 6.39 -7.89 2.52
C LYS A 31 7.67 -7.48 3.23
N GLU A 32 8.72 -7.10 2.50
CA GLU A 32 9.96 -6.56 3.08
C GLU A 32 9.72 -5.25 3.82
N ALA A 33 8.92 -4.33 3.26
CA ALA A 33 8.60 -3.06 3.92
C ALA A 33 7.76 -3.28 5.19
N ARG A 34 6.84 -4.25 5.18
CA ARG A 34 6.03 -4.66 6.32
C ARG A 34 6.88 -5.31 7.41
N ASP A 35 7.78 -6.22 7.04
CA ASP A 35 8.69 -6.88 7.98
C ASP A 35 9.65 -5.88 8.64
N ALA A 36 10.12 -4.90 7.86
CA ALA A 36 10.97 -3.83 8.36
C ALA A 36 10.23 -2.84 9.29
N LYS A 37 8.89 -2.88 9.39
CA LYS A 37 8.05 -1.98 10.19
C LYS A 37 8.42 -0.50 10.04
N GLN A 38 8.87 -0.12 8.84
CA GLN A 38 9.36 1.23 8.61
C GLN A 38 8.20 2.16 8.28
N ARG A 39 8.10 3.27 9.01
CA ARG A 39 7.19 4.40 8.74
C ARG A 39 5.73 3.97 8.61
N LEU A 40 5.22 3.84 7.37
CA LEU A 40 3.84 3.50 7.06
C LEU A 40 3.43 2.11 7.61
N TRP A 41 4.41 1.24 7.82
CA TRP A 41 4.25 -0.12 8.33
C TRP A 41 4.51 -0.26 9.84
N ALA A 42 4.70 0.86 10.55
CA ALA A 42 4.84 0.84 12.01
C ALA A 42 3.52 0.43 12.70
N ASP A 43 2.39 0.67 12.04
CA ASP A 43 1.07 0.24 12.50
C ASP A 43 0.88 -1.28 12.29
N PRO A 44 0.30 -2.03 13.24
CA PRO A 44 0.14 -3.48 13.14
C PRO A 44 -0.77 -3.94 11.98
N ASP A 45 -1.73 -3.10 11.59
CA ASP A 45 -2.60 -3.35 10.44
C ASP A 45 -2.73 -2.06 9.61
N PRO A 46 -1.71 -1.73 8.81
CA PRO A 46 -1.76 -0.51 8.03
C PRO A 46 -2.82 -0.71 6.96
N VAL A 47 -3.82 0.16 6.92
CA VAL A 47 -4.91 0.09 5.95
C VAL A 47 -4.53 0.91 4.73
N PRO A 48 -4.59 0.35 3.50
CA PRO A 48 -4.25 1.13 2.34
C PRO A 48 -5.27 2.27 2.11
N PRO A 49 -4.82 3.40 1.55
CA PRO A 49 -5.65 4.59 1.42
C PRO A 49 -6.88 4.40 0.52
N TRP A 50 -6.90 3.38 -0.36
CA TRP A 50 -8.09 3.04 -1.15
C TRP A 50 -9.15 2.28 -0.36
N GLU A 51 -8.76 1.42 0.59
CA GLU A 51 -9.70 0.78 1.53
C GLU A 51 -10.30 1.87 2.43
N TRP A 52 -9.47 2.78 2.96
CA TRP A 52 -9.93 3.92 3.74
C TRP A 52 -10.93 4.80 2.97
N ARG A 53 -10.67 5.08 1.68
CA ARG A 53 -11.63 5.81 0.84
C ARG A 53 -12.96 5.08 0.69
N LYS A 54 -12.95 3.76 0.49
CA LYS A 54 -14.19 2.97 0.44
C LYS A 54 -14.98 3.04 1.74
N PHE A 55 -14.30 3.04 2.89
CA PHE A 55 -14.96 3.23 4.18
C PHE A 55 -15.63 4.62 4.31
N GLN A 56 -15.02 5.67 3.76
CA GLN A 56 -15.62 7.01 3.78
C GLN A 56 -16.77 7.20 2.80
N GLU A 57 -16.72 6.57 1.62
CA GLU A 57 -17.82 6.63 0.64
C GLU A 57 -19.11 5.96 1.15
N GLY A 58 -18.99 5.04 2.13
CA GLY A 58 -20.14 4.46 2.85
C GLY A 58 -20.75 5.36 3.93
N VAL A 59 -20.08 6.44 4.33
CA VAL A 59 -20.59 7.43 5.28
C VAL A 59 -21.01 8.67 4.49
N SER A 60 -22.06 8.53 3.70
CA SER A 60 -22.85 9.69 3.27
C SER A 60 -23.87 9.97 4.38
N PRO A 61 -23.74 11.04 5.18
CA PRO A 61 -24.84 11.46 6.04
C PRO A 61 -25.96 11.94 5.12
N GLN A 62 -27.06 11.18 5.07
CA GLN A 62 -28.34 11.64 4.52
C GLN A 62 -29.02 12.58 5.51
#